data_AF-A0A8K0D4J4-F1
#
_entry.id   AF-A0A8K0D4J4-F1
#
_cell.length_a   1.000
_cell.length_b   1.000
_cell.length_c   1.000
_cell.angle_alpha   90.00
_cell.angle_beta   90.00
_cell.angle_gamma   90.00
#
_symmetry.space_group_name_H-M   'P 1'
#
loop_
_entity.id
_entity.type
_entity.pdbx_description
1 polymer ?
#
loop_
_entity_poly.entity_id
_entity_poly.type
_entity_poly.pdbx_seq_one_letter_code
_entity_poly.pdbx_strand_id
1 'polypeptide(L)'
;MRYHAAAISLNSDGNFHAAVHEAITKYKAKQKTTTKFIDADEDYGPNLQMSEIGAKELEDLKEKLMQKLNKTADEIMSISQLTLQQNNSAVWFEERRKRITASSFGKMYREPDEYCKLRFYELRRSELDTLNDSDEDA
;
A
#
# COMPACT_ATOMS: atom_id res chain seq x y z
N MET A 1 -7.73 46.64 -13.09
CA MET A 1 -7.84 45.18 -12.88
C MET A 1 -7.07 44.36 -13.93
N ARG A 2 -7.11 44.68 -15.23
CA ARG A 2 -6.40 43.87 -16.27
C ARG A 2 -4.87 43.90 -16.17
N TYR A 3 -4.27 45.03 -15.78
CA TYR A 3 -2.82 45.16 -15.62
C TYR A 3 -2.26 44.23 -14.52
N HIS A 4 -3.05 43.94 -13.48
CA HIS A 4 -2.62 43.13 -12.35
C HIS A 4 -2.55 41.65 -12.73
N ALA A 5 -3.54 41.16 -13.49
CA ALA A 5 -3.53 39.80 -14.03
C ALA A 5 -2.38 39.59 -15.04
N ALA A 6 -2.08 40.59 -15.87
CA ALA A 6 -0.97 40.53 -16.81
C ALA A 6 0.40 40.48 -16.10
N ALA A 7 0.59 41.29 -15.06
CA ALA A 7 1.82 41.29 -14.25
C ALA A 7 2.03 39.95 -13.51
N ILE A 8 0.96 39.36 -12.97
CA ILE A 8 1.03 38.05 -12.30
C ILE A 8 1.34 36.94 -13.31
N SER A 9 0.80 37.03 -14.53
CA SER A 9 1.07 36.05 -15.60
C SER A 9 2.54 36.04 -16.02
N LEU A 10 3.12 37.21 -16.26
CA LEU A 10 4.52 37.37 -16.68
C LEU A 10 5.54 36.90 -15.64
N ASN A 11 5.22 37.00 -14.34
CA ASN A 11 6.12 36.60 -13.24
C ASN A 11 5.86 35.19 -12.69
N SER A 12 4.99 34.39 -13.33
CA SER A 12 4.56 33.10 -12.78
C SER A 12 5.34 31.88 -13.26
N ASP A 13 6.35 32.05 -14.13
CA ASP A 13 7.18 30.97 -14.72
C ASP A 13 6.37 29.73 -15.19
N GLY A 14 5.13 29.95 -15.66
CA GLY A 14 4.22 28.91 -16.13
C GLY A 14 3.23 28.35 -15.09
N ASN A 15 3.21 28.86 -13.86
CA ASN A 15 2.29 28.43 -12.78
C ASN A 15 1.32 29.53 -12.34
N PHE A 16 0.63 30.14 -13.30
CA PHE A 16 -0.29 31.27 -13.09
C PHE A 16 -1.40 30.97 -12.07
N HIS A 17 -1.99 29.77 -12.11
CA HIS A 17 -3.06 29.40 -11.19
C HIS A 17 -2.63 29.43 -9.72
N ALA A 18 -1.43 28.94 -9.39
CA ALA A 18 -0.91 28.96 -8.03
C ALA A 18 -0.57 30.40 -7.57
N ALA A 19 0.06 31.19 -8.45
CA ALA A 19 0.42 32.58 -8.16
C ALA A 19 -0.81 33.47 -7.93
N VAL A 20 -1.87 33.28 -8.72
CA VAL A 20 -3.15 34.00 -8.54
C VAL A 20 -3.82 33.58 -7.24
N HIS A 21 -3.85 32.28 -6.91
CA HIS A 21 -4.43 31.81 -5.66
C HIS A 21 -3.69 32.37 -4.43
N GLU A 22 -2.35 32.40 -4.43
CA GLU A 22 -1.54 33.02 -3.36
C GLU A 22 -1.80 34.53 -3.23
N ALA A 23 -1.84 35.26 -4.35
CA ALA A 23 -2.09 36.70 -4.35
C ALA A 23 -3.49 37.07 -3.81
N ILE A 24 -4.50 36.25 -4.12
CA ILE A 24 -5.88 36.47 -3.66
C ILE A 24 -6.04 36.07 -2.19
N THR A 25 -5.51 34.92 -1.81
CA THR A 25 -5.76 34.34 -0.47
C THR A 25 -4.77 34.81 0.60
N LYS A 26 -3.66 35.47 0.20
CA LYS A 26 -2.47 35.76 1.05
C LYS A 26 -1.89 34.53 1.75
N TYR A 27 -2.30 33.34 1.33
CA TYR A 27 -1.89 32.07 1.91
C TYR A 27 -0.79 31.48 1.04
N LYS A 28 0.42 31.39 1.58
CA LYS A 28 1.52 30.71 0.89
C LYS A 28 1.18 29.22 0.81
N ALA A 29 0.99 28.70 -0.39
CA ALA A 29 0.85 27.26 -0.57
C ALA A 29 2.13 26.59 -0.06
N LYS A 30 2.02 25.71 0.95
CA LYS A 30 3.15 24.89 1.39
C LYS A 30 3.65 24.11 0.16
N GLN A 31 4.91 24.32 -0.23
CA GLN A 31 5.52 23.50 -1.27
C GLN A 31 5.36 22.04 -0.85
N LYS A 32 4.77 21.22 -1.73
CA LYS A 32 4.71 19.78 -1.51
C LYS A 32 6.15 19.29 -1.48
N THR A 33 6.65 18.98 -0.30
CA THR A 33 7.87 18.18 -0.17
C THR A 33 7.59 16.87 -0.88
N THR A 34 8.19 16.69 -2.05
CA THR A 34 8.33 15.38 -2.67
C THR A 34 9.01 14.52 -1.64
N THR A 35 8.24 13.68 -0.95
CA THR A 35 8.78 12.57 -0.18
C THR A 35 9.62 11.79 -1.17
N LYS A 36 10.95 11.93 -1.07
CA LYS A 36 11.87 11.04 -1.77
C LYS A 36 11.37 9.64 -1.49
N PHE A 37 11.10 8.87 -2.53
CA PHE A 37 10.90 7.44 -2.39
C PHE A 37 12.17 6.94 -1.70
N ILE A 38 12.05 6.61 -0.43
CA ILE A 38 13.13 6.00 0.32
C ILE A 38 13.24 4.63 -0.34
N ASP A 39 14.42 4.37 -0.92
CA ASP A 39 14.82 3.05 -1.41
C ASP A 39 14.49 1.97 -0.38
N ALA A 40 14.29 0.74 -0.88
CA ALA A 40 14.05 -0.52 -0.15
C ALA A 40 14.01 -0.41 1.38
N ASP A 41 12.85 -0.73 1.95
CA ASP A 41 12.58 -0.77 3.39
C ASP A 41 13.69 -1.54 4.14
N GLU A 42 14.10 -1.09 5.33
CA GLU A 42 15.10 -1.77 6.16
C GLU A 42 14.71 -3.24 6.40
N ASP A 43 13.41 -3.52 6.39
CA ASP A 43 12.81 -4.84 6.57
C ASP A 43 12.54 -5.59 5.25
N TYR A 44 12.64 -4.94 4.09
CA TYR A 44 12.31 -5.51 2.77
C TYR A 44 13.24 -4.96 1.67
N GLY A 45 14.49 -5.45 1.63
CA GLY A 45 15.47 -5.04 0.62
C GLY A 45 16.40 -6.18 0.15
N PRO A 46 17.28 -5.92 -0.83
CA PRO A 46 18.16 -6.94 -1.44
C PRO A 46 19.11 -7.66 -0.47
N ASN A 47 19.31 -7.09 0.72
CA ASN A 47 20.17 -7.64 1.78
C ASN A 47 19.38 -8.38 2.87
N LEU A 48 18.09 -8.65 2.66
CA LEU A 48 17.28 -9.36 3.64
C LEU A 48 17.83 -10.78 3.81
N GLN A 49 18.33 -11.09 5.01
CA GLN A 49 18.67 -12.46 5.36
C GLN A 49 17.36 -13.26 5.38
N MET A 50 17.18 -14.12 4.39
CA MET A 50 16.09 -15.09 4.41
C MET A 50 16.30 -15.95 5.65
N SER A 51 15.42 -15.78 6.64
CA SER A 51 15.38 -16.68 7.79
C SER A 51 15.22 -18.11 7.26
N GLU A 52 16.13 -19.01 7.64
CA GLU A 52 16.11 -20.43 7.28
C GLU A 52 15.01 -21.16 8.06
N ILE A 53 13.77 -20.68 7.95
CA ILE A 53 12.61 -21.34 8.55
C ILE A 53 12.33 -22.59 7.72
N GLY A 54 12.25 -23.75 8.36
CA GLY A 54 11.94 -24.99 7.65
C GLY A 54 10.55 -24.91 7.01
N ALA A 55 10.37 -25.53 5.83
CA ALA A 55 9.09 -25.48 5.10
C ALA A 55 7.88 -25.90 5.96
N LYS A 56 8.07 -26.88 6.86
CA LYS A 56 7.05 -27.33 7.80
C LYS A 56 6.70 -26.26 8.85
N GLU A 57 7.71 -25.60 9.41
CA GLU A 57 7.52 -24.55 10.42
C GLU A 57 6.83 -23.32 9.82
N LEU A 58 7.13 -23.02 8.56
CA LEU A 58 6.45 -21.97 7.81
C LEU A 58 4.96 -22.26 7.63
N GLU A 59 4.61 -23.51 7.26
CA GLU A 59 3.20 -23.89 7.09
C GLU A 59 2.46 -23.86 8.43
N ASP A 60 3.07 -24.35 9.52
CA ASP A 60 2.51 -24.27 10.86
C ASP A 60 2.26 -22.82 11.31
N LEU A 61 3.19 -21.90 11.00
CA LEU A 61 3.05 -20.48 11.30
C LEU A 61 1.92 -19.84 10.49
N LYS A 62 1.81 -20.20 9.21
CA LYS A 62 0.74 -19.74 8.32
C LYS A 62 -0.62 -20.20 8.84
N GLU A 63 -0.78 -21.47 9.20
CA GLU A 63 -2.04 -21.98 9.75
C GLU A 63 -2.42 -21.25 11.05
N LYS A 64 -1.48 -21.09 11.98
CA LYS A 64 -1.70 -20.35 13.23
C LYS A 64 -2.11 -18.89 12.98
N LEU A 65 -1.52 -18.25 11.97
CA LEU A 65 -1.88 -16.90 11.58
C LEU A 65 -3.31 -16.85 11.04
N MET A 66 -3.66 -17.76 10.11
CA MET A 66 -4.99 -17.84 9.51
C MET A 66 -6.08 -18.10 10.56
N GLN A 67 -5.82 -19.00 11.51
CA GLN A 67 -6.73 -19.24 12.63
C GLN A 67 -6.96 -17.99 13.49
N LYS A 68 -5.92 -17.19 13.73
CA LYS A 68 -6.05 -15.93 14.49
C LYS A 68 -6.84 -14.86 13.73
N LEU A 69 -6.73 -14.84 12.40
CA LEU A 69 -7.40 -13.87 11.53
C LEU A 69 -8.85 -14.23 11.25
N ASN A 70 -9.20 -15.52 11.29
CA ASN A 70 -10.56 -16.00 11.24
C ASN A 70 -11.30 -15.53 12.50
N LYS A 71 -12.40 -14.83 12.27
CA LYS A 71 -13.26 -14.25 13.30
C LYS A 71 -14.69 -14.68 13.07
N THR A 72 -15.43 -14.87 14.15
CA THR A 72 -16.87 -15.14 14.07
C THR A 72 -17.62 -13.87 13.66
N ALA A 73 -18.86 -14.01 13.20
CA ALA A 73 -19.69 -12.87 12.83
C ALA A 73 -19.87 -11.88 13.99
N ASP A 74 -20.01 -12.40 15.22
CA ASP A 74 -20.17 -11.57 16.43
C ASP A 74 -18.89 -10.79 16.76
N GLU A 75 -17.71 -11.43 16.63
CA GLU A 75 -16.43 -10.76 16.81
C GLU A 75 -16.22 -9.67 15.75
N ILE A 76 -16.58 -9.94 14.49
CA ILE A 76 -16.51 -8.96 13.41
C ILE A 76 -17.40 -7.76 13.73
N MET A 77 -18.63 -8.00 14.20
CA MET A 77 -19.55 -6.94 14.58
C MET A 77 -19.01 -6.12 15.76
N SER A 78 -18.48 -6.77 16.79
CA SER A 78 -17.87 -6.09 17.94
C SER A 78 -16.68 -5.21 17.51
N ILE A 79 -15.78 -5.74 16.69
CA ILE A 79 -14.63 -4.99 16.14
C ILE A 79 -15.13 -3.80 15.32
N SER A 80 -16.17 -3.97 14.51
CA SER A 80 -16.73 -2.87 13.70
C SER A 80 -17.23 -1.72 14.58
N GLN A 81 -17.88 -2.02 15.72
CA GLN A 81 -18.38 -1.01 16.65
C GLN A 81 -17.24 -0.28 17.37
N LEU A 82 -16.23 -1.03 17.84
CA LEU A 82 -15.06 -0.47 18.54
C LEU A 82 -14.15 0.38 17.63
N THR A 83 -14.27 0.21 16.32
CA THR A 83 -13.43 0.89 15.33
C THR A 83 -14.15 1.97 14.54
N LEU A 84 -15.39 2.32 14.91
CA LEU A 84 -16.18 3.38 14.27
C LEU A 84 -15.45 4.72 14.19
N GLN A 85 -14.63 5.05 15.20
CA GLN A 85 -13.88 6.29 15.25
C GLN A 85 -12.55 6.26 14.46
N GLN A 86 -12.28 5.18 13.74
CA GLN A 86 -11.14 5.02 12.83
C GLN A 86 -9.82 5.45 13.48
N ASN A 87 -9.21 6.55 12.99
CA ASN A 87 -7.91 7.06 13.46
C ASN A 87 -7.90 7.53 14.91
N ASN A 88 -9.05 7.68 15.55
CA ASN A 88 -9.17 8.00 16.97
C ASN A 88 -9.38 6.75 17.85
N SER A 89 -9.27 5.55 17.29
CA SER A 89 -9.35 4.28 18.03
C SER A 89 -8.02 3.53 17.96
N ALA A 90 -7.44 3.19 19.11
CA ALA A 90 -6.25 2.35 19.18
C ALA A 90 -6.49 0.96 18.56
N VAL A 91 -7.68 0.39 18.81
CA VAL A 91 -8.11 -0.92 18.29
C VAL A 91 -8.12 -0.93 16.76
N TRP A 92 -8.48 0.19 16.12
CA TRP A 92 -8.44 0.30 14.66
C TRP A 92 -7.03 0.15 14.10
N PHE A 93 -6.03 0.72 14.77
CA PHE A 93 -4.63 0.56 14.34
C PHE A 93 -4.13 -0.87 14.54
N GLU A 94 -4.49 -1.50 15.65
CA GLU A 94 -4.13 -2.90 15.92
C GLU A 94 -4.71 -3.85 14.88
N GLU A 95 -6.00 -3.72 14.56
CA GLU A 95 -6.65 -4.57 13.56
C GLU A 95 -6.13 -4.32 12.15
N ARG A 96 -5.82 -3.06 11.80
CA ARG A 96 -5.21 -2.73 10.51
C ARG A 96 -3.80 -3.25 10.36
N ARG A 97 -3.02 -3.34 11.43
CA ARG A 97 -1.65 -3.88 11.38
C ARG A 97 -1.63 -5.38 11.06
N LYS A 98 -2.68 -6.10 11.45
CA LYS A 98 -2.83 -7.54 11.20
C LYS A 98 -3.28 -7.87 9.77
N ARG A 99 -3.74 -6.88 8.99
CA ARG A 99 -4.49 -7.11 7.74
C ARG A 99 -4.01 -6.21 6.60
N ILE A 100 -4.04 -6.74 5.38
CA ILE A 100 -3.83 -5.92 4.20
C ILE A 100 -5.06 -5.04 4.00
N THR A 101 -4.87 -3.72 4.07
CA THR A 101 -5.97 -2.76 3.87
C THR A 101 -6.16 -2.45 2.40
N ALA A 102 -7.38 -2.10 1.97
CA ALA A 102 -7.68 -1.81 0.57
C ALA A 102 -6.75 -0.74 -0.05
N SER A 103 -6.42 0.30 0.72
CA SER A 103 -5.50 1.35 0.29
C SER A 103 -4.03 0.89 0.18
N SER A 104 -3.66 -0.16 0.92
CA SER A 104 -2.32 -0.78 0.84
C SER A 104 -2.24 -1.81 -0.28
N PHE A 105 -3.31 -2.58 -0.49
CA PHE A 105 -3.40 -3.59 -1.54
C PHE A 105 -3.13 -2.98 -2.92
N GLY A 106 -3.75 -1.84 -3.22
CA GLY A 106 -3.53 -1.15 -4.50
C GLY A 106 -2.08 -0.71 -4.74
N LYS A 107 -1.33 -0.40 -3.67
CA LYS A 107 0.11 -0.07 -3.77
C LYS A 107 0.94 -1.33 -4.05
N MET A 108 0.72 -2.39 -3.27
CA MET A 108 1.39 -3.68 -3.47
C MET A 108 1.17 -4.26 -4.87
N TYR A 109 -0.05 -4.12 -5.39
CA TYR A 109 -0.41 -4.64 -6.72
C TYR A 109 0.18 -3.81 -7.87
N ARG A 110 0.26 -2.48 -7.71
CA ARG A 110 0.67 -1.55 -8.79
C ARG A 110 2.18 -1.42 -8.91
N GLU A 111 2.90 -1.44 -7.79
CA GLU A 111 4.36 -1.44 -7.75
C GLU A 111 4.84 -2.73 -7.08
N PRO A 112 4.70 -3.88 -7.76
CA PRO A 112 5.40 -5.03 -7.28
C PRO A 112 6.88 -4.72 -7.44
N ASP A 113 7.58 -4.69 -6.31
CA ASP A 113 9.03 -4.67 -6.24
C ASP A 113 9.57 -5.75 -7.19
N GLU A 114 10.74 -5.53 -7.80
CA GLU A 114 11.26 -6.44 -8.83
C GLU A 114 11.31 -7.90 -8.32
N TYR A 115 11.55 -8.05 -7.02
CA TYR A 115 11.50 -9.31 -6.27
C TYR A 115 10.08 -9.91 -6.12
N CYS A 116 9.06 -9.08 -5.84
CA CYS A 116 7.66 -9.50 -5.75
C CYS A 116 7.06 -9.83 -7.13
N LYS A 117 7.52 -9.15 -8.20
CA LYS A 117 7.18 -9.50 -9.58
C LYS A 117 7.63 -10.92 -9.89
N LEU A 118 8.91 -11.22 -9.67
CA LEU A 118 9.50 -12.53 -9.97
C LEU A 118 8.77 -13.66 -9.23
N ARG A 119 8.58 -13.53 -7.92
CA ARG A 119 7.89 -14.56 -7.12
C ARG A 119 6.42 -14.75 -7.50
N PHE A 120 5.71 -13.68 -7.85
CA PHE A 120 4.33 -13.78 -8.32
C PHE A 120 4.24 -14.41 -9.71
N TYR A 121 5.19 -14.12 -10.62
CA TYR A 121 5.28 -14.79 -11.92
C TYR A 121 5.65 -16.27 -11.78
N GLU A 122 6.54 -16.62 -10.85
CA GLU A 122 6.91 -18.01 -10.54
C GLU A 122 5.73 -18.81 -9.96
N LEU A 123 4.99 -18.25 -8.99
CA LEU A 123 3.77 -18.86 -8.45
C LEU A 123 2.72 -19.08 -9.53
N ARG A 124 2.43 -18.04 -10.32
CA ARG A 124 1.48 -18.14 -11.44
C ARG A 124 1.91 -19.16 -12.50
N ARG A 125 3.21 -19.28 -12.76
CA ARG A 125 3.75 -20.26 -13.71
C ARG A 125 3.55 -21.68 -13.19
N SER A 126 3.82 -21.94 -11.91
CA SER A 126 3.60 -23.25 -11.29
C SER A 126 2.12 -23.67 -11.28
N GLU A 127 1.19 -22.72 -11.08
CA GLU A 127 -0.26 -22.99 -11.15
C GLU A 127 -0.73 -23.35 -12.57
N LEU A 128 -0.13 -22.76 -13.60
CA LEU A 128 -0.42 -23.08 -15.01
C LEU A 128 0.12 -24.44 -15.43
N ASP A 129 1.30 -24.83 -14.91
CA ASP A 129 1.89 -26.14 -15.19
C ASP A 129 1.02 -27.26 -14.59
N THR A 130 0.46 -27.06 -13.38
CA THR A 130 -0.47 -28.04 -12.76
C THR A 130 -1.81 -28.22 -13.48
N LEU A 131 -2.19 -27.29 -14.38
CA LEU A 131 -3.42 -27.40 -15.18
C LEU A 131 -3.20 -28.14 -16.51
N ASN A 132 -1.98 -28.13 -17.04
CA ASN A 132 -1.65 -28.81 -18.29
C ASN A 132 -1.33 -30.30 -18.08
N ASP A 133 -0.91 -30.71 -16.87
CA ASP A 133 -0.65 -32.12 -16.56
C ASP A 133 -1.94 -32.94 -16.35
N SER A 134 -3.11 -32.30 -16.26
CA SER A 134 -4.41 -32.97 -16.08
C SER A 134 -5.11 -33.37 -17.38
N ASP A 135 -4.59 -32.99 -18.55
CA ASP A 135 -5.21 -33.25 -19.86
C ASP A 135 -4.52 -34.36 -20.69
N GLU A 136 -3.47 -35.02 -20.17
CA GLU A 136 -2.76 -36.11 -20.90
C GLU A 136 -3.20 -37.54 -20.55
N ASP A 137 -4.12 -37.75 -19.59
CA ASP A 137 -4.64 -39.08 -19.22
C ASP A 137 -6.14 -39.29 -19.57
N ALA A 138 -6.53 -39.02 -20.83
CA ALA A 138 -7.86 -39.35 -21.36
C ALA A 138 -7.80 -40.21 -22.65
#